data_AF-A0A8R1I2J6-F1
#
_entry.id   AF-A0A8R1I2J6-F1
#
_cell.length_a   1.000
_cell.length_b   1.000
_cell.length_c   1.000
_cell.angle_alpha   90.00
_cell.angle_beta   90.00
_cell.angle_gamma   90.00
#
_symmetry.space_group_name_H-M   'P 1'
#
loop_
_entity.id
_entity.type
_entity.pdbx_description
1 polymer ?
#
loop_
_entity_poly.entity_id
_entity_poly.type
_entity_poly.pdbx_seq_one_letter_code
_entity_poly.pdbx_strand_id
1 'polypeptide(L)'
;MHSVLGRFLSSVAQSVVRLNTNPKVTGNLGTISSLTFSQKQALTLSWRLLKPQANACFRKIFLELEIASPKVKQIFYKAALVDAFNKDEDNSATMEVHIKLTTKFIDDLLSTLDDENEFVKKIHGIGSAHAILAKGSNFSSDIWERLGEIAMERVCSHEAVTKTREASRTWRTLIAILIDELRGGFEGELRQHRKSSSTDQIEVAKIDDEEELHAKLQQLRMDYNQTFPYS
;
A
#
# COMPACT_ATOMS: atom_id res chain seq x y z
N MET A 1 0.35 -18.83 -20.64
CA MET A 1 -0.32 -18.60 -19.34
C MET A 1 0.59 -17.79 -18.41
N HIS A 2 0.93 -16.55 -18.77
CA HIS A 2 1.61 -15.62 -17.85
C HIS A 2 0.52 -14.80 -17.17
N SER A 3 0.05 -15.28 -16.02
CA SER A 3 -1.12 -14.73 -15.35
C SER A 3 -0.86 -13.32 -14.84
N VAL A 4 -1.91 -12.50 -14.90
CA VAL A 4 -2.01 -11.15 -14.30
C VAL A 4 -1.52 -11.13 -12.84
N LEU A 5 -1.57 -12.27 -12.15
CA LEU A 5 -1.10 -12.50 -10.79
C LEU A 5 0.43 -12.39 -10.63
N GLY A 6 1.22 -12.80 -11.63
CA GLY A 6 2.68 -12.69 -11.59
C GLY A 6 3.16 -11.24 -11.73
N ARG A 7 2.45 -10.43 -12.53
CA ARG A 7 2.68 -8.98 -12.62
C ARG A 7 2.20 -8.24 -11.37
N PHE A 8 1.16 -8.75 -10.72
CA PHE A 8 0.58 -8.19 -9.50
C PHE A 8 1.55 -8.19 -8.31
N LEU A 9 2.34 -9.26 -8.14
CA LEU A 9 3.29 -9.38 -7.02
C LEU A 9 4.65 -8.76 -7.31
N SER A 10 5.13 -8.86 -8.56
CA SER A 10 6.30 -8.10 -9.03
C SER A 10 6.09 -6.59 -8.87
N SER A 11 4.87 -6.09 -9.05
CA SER A 11 4.52 -4.67 -8.81
C SER A 11 4.54 -4.26 -7.33
N VAL A 12 4.22 -5.17 -6.39
CA VAL A 12 4.25 -4.89 -4.95
C VAL A 12 5.68 -4.86 -4.43
N ALA A 13 6.52 -5.80 -4.86
CA ALA A 13 7.95 -5.83 -4.52
C ALA A 13 8.75 -4.68 -5.19
N GLN A 14 8.43 -4.34 -6.46
CA GLN A 14 9.13 -3.27 -7.20
C GLN A 14 8.63 -1.84 -6.87
N SER A 15 7.41 -1.66 -6.34
CA SER A 15 6.93 -0.33 -5.92
C SER A 15 7.69 0.25 -4.73
N VAL A 16 8.46 -0.58 -4.01
CA VAL A 16 9.38 -0.12 -2.95
C VAL A 16 10.59 0.65 -3.54
N VAL A 17 10.85 0.55 -4.84
CA VAL A 17 12.07 1.12 -5.49
C VAL A 17 11.79 2.35 -6.38
N ARG A 18 10.53 2.73 -6.65
CA ARG A 18 10.22 3.91 -7.49
C ARG A 18 9.19 4.83 -6.84
N LEU A 19 9.67 5.77 -6.02
CA LEU A 19 8.82 6.80 -5.41
C LEU A 19 9.09 8.18 -6.04
N ASN A 20 8.26 8.58 -7.00
CA ASN A 20 8.14 9.97 -7.40
C ASN A 20 6.70 10.37 -7.67
N THR A 21 5.99 10.79 -6.63
CA THR A 21 4.84 11.71 -6.72
C THR A 21 4.70 12.46 -5.40
N ASN A 22 4.40 13.75 -5.49
CA ASN A 22 4.31 14.69 -4.39
C ASN A 22 2.86 14.75 -3.84
N PRO A 23 2.58 14.37 -2.59
CA PRO A 23 1.22 14.44 -2.05
C PRO A 23 0.96 15.77 -1.32
N LYS A 24 -0.19 16.39 -1.60
CA LYS A 24 -0.77 17.45 -0.77
C LYS A 24 -1.46 16.82 0.43
N VAL A 25 -1.04 17.22 1.63
CA VAL A 25 -1.53 16.73 2.93
C VAL A 25 -2.83 17.43 3.32
N THR A 26 -3.86 16.66 3.67
CA THR A 26 -4.98 17.12 4.51
C THR A 26 -5.44 15.99 5.42
N GLY A 27 -5.19 16.15 6.72
CA GLY A 27 -5.71 15.33 7.82
C GLY A 27 -5.24 15.95 9.14
N ASN A 28 -6.18 16.36 10.00
CA ASN A 28 -5.95 17.24 11.15
C ASN A 28 -5.40 16.50 12.39
N LEU A 29 -4.45 15.58 12.19
CA LEU A 29 -3.69 14.90 13.24
C LEU A 29 -2.26 15.45 13.26
N GLY A 30 -1.66 15.59 14.45
CA GLY A 30 -0.39 16.32 14.62
C GLY A 30 0.69 15.85 13.65
N THR A 31 1.46 16.78 13.09
CA THR A 31 2.52 16.47 12.14
C THR A 31 3.75 15.89 12.83
N ILE A 32 4.59 15.14 12.12
CA ILE A 32 5.85 14.64 12.71
C ILE A 32 6.79 15.79 13.11
N SER A 33 6.72 16.92 12.40
CA SER A 33 7.44 18.16 12.72
C SER A 33 7.00 18.79 14.04
N SER A 34 5.80 18.47 14.55
CA SER A 34 5.33 18.94 15.85
C SER A 34 5.97 18.20 17.03
N LEU A 35 6.67 17.08 16.79
CA LEU A 35 7.36 16.36 17.85
C LEU A 35 8.59 17.12 18.34
N THR A 36 8.68 17.31 19.66
CA THR A 36 9.86 17.92 20.30
C THR A 36 11.07 17.01 20.17
N PHE A 37 12.27 17.58 20.36
CA PHE A 37 13.50 16.80 20.40
C PHE A 37 13.45 15.66 21.44
N SER A 38 12.90 15.93 22.63
CA SER A 38 12.75 14.91 23.69
C SER A 38 11.82 13.77 23.27
N GLN A 39 10.73 14.09 22.55
CA GLN A 39 9.79 13.10 22.03
C GLN A 39 10.42 12.24 20.94
N LYS A 40 11.14 12.84 19.99
CA LYS A 40 11.92 12.12 18.98
C LYS A 40 12.95 11.19 19.63
N GLN A 41 13.69 11.68 20.63
CA GLN A 41 14.65 10.88 21.39
C GLN A 41 13.97 9.74 22.14
N ALA A 42 12.81 9.98 22.77
CA ALA A 42 12.04 8.95 23.44
C ALA A 42 11.60 7.82 22.49
N LEU A 43 11.18 8.16 21.26
CA LEU A 43 10.89 7.18 20.20
C LEU A 43 12.14 6.36 19.86
N THR A 44 13.25 7.02 19.53
CA THR A 44 14.49 6.33 19.13
C THR A 44 15.01 5.39 20.23
N LEU A 45 15.01 5.85 21.48
CA LEU A 45 15.49 5.06 22.62
C LEU A 45 14.59 3.86 22.92
N SER A 46 13.28 4.06 22.93
CA SER A 46 12.33 2.96 23.18
C SER A 46 12.25 1.98 22.01
N TRP A 47 12.37 2.45 20.77
CA TRP A 47 12.51 1.58 19.59
C TRP A 47 13.75 0.70 19.70
N ARG A 48 14.91 1.25 20.07
CA ARG A 48 16.15 0.47 20.26
C ARG A 48 15.97 -0.69 21.24
N LEU A 49 15.13 -0.51 22.26
CA LEU A 49 14.81 -1.55 23.25
C LEU A 49 13.75 -2.54 22.75
N LEU A 50 12.78 -2.08 21.95
CA LEU A 50 11.72 -2.94 21.39
C LEU A 50 12.24 -3.78 20.21
N LYS A 51 13.12 -3.21 19.37
CA LYS A 51 13.61 -3.77 18.10
C LYS A 51 14.04 -5.25 18.17
N PRO A 52 14.80 -5.72 19.18
CA PRO A 52 15.15 -7.15 19.28
C PRO A 52 13.94 -8.09 19.33
N GLN A 53 12.80 -7.59 19.82
CA GLN A 53 11.53 -8.31 19.94
C GLN A 53 10.49 -7.85 18.88
N ALA A 54 10.84 -6.94 17.98
CA ALA A 54 9.92 -6.35 17.02
C ALA A 54 9.26 -7.39 16.12
N ASN A 55 10.03 -8.38 15.63
CA ASN A 55 9.46 -9.43 14.78
C ASN A 55 8.39 -10.26 15.51
N ALA A 56 8.57 -10.52 16.80
CA ALA A 56 7.55 -11.21 17.60
C ALA A 56 6.33 -10.31 17.86
N CYS A 57 6.55 -9.02 18.08
CA CYS A 57 5.49 -8.03 18.23
C CYS A 57 4.64 -7.91 16.95
N PHE A 58 5.27 -7.68 15.79
CA PHE A 58 4.57 -7.55 14.51
C PHE A 58 3.90 -8.84 14.07
N ARG A 59 4.46 -10.01 14.39
CA ARG A 59 3.77 -11.28 14.15
C ARG A 59 2.44 -11.33 14.88
N LYS A 60 2.39 -10.94 16.16
CA LYS A 60 1.12 -10.88 16.93
C LYS A 60 0.14 -9.89 16.28
N ILE A 61 0.62 -8.71 15.91
CA ILE A 61 -0.20 -7.68 15.23
C ILE A 61 -0.81 -8.24 13.93
N PHE A 62 -0.02 -8.86 13.05
CA PHE A 62 -0.53 -9.39 11.79
C PHE A 62 -1.47 -10.59 11.98
N LEU A 63 -1.17 -11.50 12.91
CA LEU A 63 -2.06 -12.62 13.22
C LEU A 63 -3.41 -12.14 13.77
N GLU A 64 -3.42 -11.13 14.62
CA GLU A 64 -4.66 -10.53 15.12
C GLU A 64 -5.42 -9.78 14.02
N LEU A 65 -4.69 -9.15 13.09
CA LEU A 65 -5.30 -8.53 11.93
C LEU A 65 -5.94 -9.57 10.99
N GLU A 66 -5.31 -10.73 10.79
CA GLU A 66 -5.91 -11.85 10.05
C GLU A 66 -7.18 -12.39 10.71
N ILE A 67 -7.20 -12.44 12.05
CA ILE A 67 -8.39 -12.85 12.82
C ILE A 67 -9.49 -11.80 12.67
N ALA A 68 -9.16 -10.52 12.79
CA ALA A 68 -10.12 -9.43 12.69
C ALA A 68 -10.63 -9.22 11.26
N SER A 69 -9.83 -9.54 10.24
CA SER A 69 -10.17 -9.37 8.83
C SER A 69 -9.81 -10.62 8.01
N PRO A 70 -10.80 -11.47 7.69
CA PRO A 70 -10.59 -12.64 6.84
C PRO A 70 -9.98 -12.30 5.48
N LYS A 71 -10.18 -11.07 4.98
CA LYS A 71 -9.57 -10.56 3.75
C LYS A 71 -8.04 -10.55 3.83
N VAL A 72 -7.49 -10.11 4.97
CA VAL A 72 -6.04 -10.06 5.20
C VAL A 72 -5.46 -11.46 5.23
N LYS A 73 -6.14 -12.39 5.92
CA LYS A 73 -5.76 -13.81 5.91
C LYS A 73 -5.71 -14.40 4.50
N GLN A 74 -6.71 -14.09 3.67
CA GLN A 74 -6.72 -14.54 2.28
C GLN A 74 -5.59 -13.92 1.44
N ILE A 75 -5.24 -12.66 1.69
CA ILE A 75 -4.13 -11.99 0.99
C ILE A 75 -2.81 -12.67 1.31
N PHE A 76 -2.48 -12.88 2.59
CA PHE A 76 -1.24 -13.57 2.97
C PHE A 76 -1.22 -15.02 2.53
N TYR A 77 -2.37 -15.71 2.54
CA TYR A 77 -2.47 -17.06 1.99
C TYR A 77 -2.18 -17.10 0.48
N LYS A 78 -2.76 -16.19 -0.31
CA LYS A 78 -2.46 -16.06 -1.74
C LYS A 78 -0.98 -15.73 -1.98
N ALA A 79 -0.40 -14.86 -1.17
CA ALA A 79 1.02 -14.52 -1.25
C ALA A 79 1.90 -15.76 -0.97
N ALA A 80 1.60 -16.54 0.06
CA ALA A 80 2.31 -17.78 0.38
C ALA A 80 2.17 -18.85 -0.72
N LEU A 81 0.99 -18.96 -1.33
CA LEU A 81 0.80 -19.85 -2.48
C LEU A 81 1.67 -19.45 -3.65
N VAL A 82 1.72 -18.15 -4.02
CA VAL A 82 2.56 -17.72 -5.13
C VAL A 82 4.04 -17.87 -4.79
N ASP A 83 4.43 -17.54 -3.56
CA ASP A 83 5.80 -17.71 -3.07
C ASP A 83 6.29 -19.16 -3.20
N ALA A 84 5.43 -20.14 -2.88
CA ALA A 84 5.76 -21.56 -3.02
C ALA A 84 6.09 -22.00 -4.46
N PHE A 85 5.63 -21.25 -5.48
CA PHE A 85 5.94 -21.48 -6.89
C PHE A 85 6.93 -20.46 -7.45
N ASN A 86 7.35 -19.48 -6.64
CA ASN A 86 8.29 -18.46 -7.03
C ASN A 86 9.72 -18.98 -6.85
N LYS A 87 10.56 -18.77 -7.86
CA LYS A 87 11.99 -19.15 -7.82
C LYS A 87 12.89 -17.98 -7.41
N ASP A 88 12.31 -16.80 -7.30
CA ASP A 88 12.99 -15.54 -7.01
C ASP A 88 12.63 -15.07 -5.60
N GLU A 89 13.57 -15.16 -4.67
CA GLU A 89 13.36 -14.79 -3.26
C GLU A 89 13.03 -13.30 -3.08
N ASP A 90 13.43 -12.44 -4.03
CA ASP A 90 13.29 -10.98 -3.91
C ASP A 90 11.84 -10.49 -4.12
N ASN A 91 10.95 -11.35 -4.64
CA ASN A 91 9.57 -11.01 -4.97
C ASN A 91 8.53 -11.63 -4.03
N SER A 92 8.96 -12.05 -2.84
CA SER A 92 8.07 -12.62 -1.81
C SER A 92 7.29 -11.54 -1.04
N ALA A 93 6.01 -11.81 -0.76
CA ALA A 93 5.13 -10.94 0.04
C ALA A 93 4.40 -11.71 1.15
N THR A 94 5.02 -12.78 1.67
CA THR A 94 4.45 -13.56 2.77
C THR A 94 4.39 -12.75 4.07
N MET A 95 3.59 -13.18 5.05
CA MET A 95 3.53 -12.55 6.36
C MET A 95 4.90 -12.49 7.05
N GLU A 96 5.71 -13.55 6.92
CA GLU A 96 7.07 -13.61 7.47
C GLU A 96 8.00 -12.56 6.85
N VAL A 97 7.85 -12.29 5.56
CA VAL A 97 8.57 -11.20 4.88
C VAL A 97 8.05 -9.84 5.33
N HIS A 98 6.72 -9.65 5.39
CA HIS A 98 6.10 -8.41 5.86
C HIS A 98 6.50 -8.05 7.31
N ILE A 99 6.68 -9.03 8.20
CA ILE A 99 7.18 -8.81 9.56
C ILE A 99 8.57 -8.16 9.53
N LYS A 100 9.49 -8.70 8.73
CA LYS A 100 10.86 -8.18 8.60
C LYS A 100 10.86 -6.80 7.93
N LEU A 101 10.07 -6.63 6.87
CA LEU A 101 9.92 -5.35 6.18
C LEU A 101 9.34 -4.28 7.10
N THR A 102 8.40 -4.61 7.96
CA THR A 102 7.83 -3.66 8.94
C THR A 102 8.87 -3.22 9.95
N THR A 103 9.68 -4.14 10.48
CA THR A 103 10.79 -3.78 11.38
C THR A 103 11.79 -2.84 10.69
N LYS A 104 12.20 -3.16 9.47
CA LYS A 104 13.10 -2.31 8.67
C LYS A 104 12.46 -0.95 8.37
N PHE A 105 11.17 -0.94 8.04
CA PHE A 105 10.44 0.29 7.75
C PHE A 105 10.43 1.24 8.95
N ILE A 106 10.22 0.73 10.17
CA ILE A 106 10.29 1.58 11.37
C ILE A 106 11.72 2.11 11.59
N ASP A 107 12.77 1.31 11.36
CA ASP A 107 14.17 1.83 11.40
C ASP A 107 14.37 2.98 10.40
N ASP A 108 14.00 2.76 9.14
CA ASP A 108 14.17 3.72 8.05
C ASP A 108 13.28 4.96 8.22
N LEU A 109 12.14 4.82 8.91
CA LEU A 109 11.24 5.92 9.20
C LEU A 109 11.79 6.79 10.33
N LEU A 110 12.29 6.17 11.41
CA LEU A 110 12.84 6.89 12.55
C LEU A 110 14.14 7.64 12.22
N SER A 111 14.88 7.23 11.18
CA SER A 111 16.04 7.99 10.69
C SER A 111 15.66 9.27 9.94
N THR A 112 14.39 9.43 9.56
CA THR A 112 13.86 10.60 8.84
C THR A 112 13.00 11.54 9.68
N LEU A 113 13.01 11.41 11.02
CA LEU A 113 12.19 12.25 11.91
C LEU A 113 12.44 13.76 11.79
N ASP A 114 13.60 14.17 11.27
CA ASP A 114 13.97 15.57 11.06
C ASP A 114 13.68 16.07 9.63
N ASP A 115 13.27 15.18 8.71
CA ASP A 115 12.79 15.51 7.37
C ASP A 115 11.34 15.06 7.21
N GLU A 116 10.40 15.97 7.49
CA GLU A 116 8.96 15.70 7.40
C GLU A 116 8.54 15.25 5.99
N ASN A 117 9.13 15.83 4.93
CA ASN A 117 8.76 15.48 3.57
C ASN A 117 9.19 14.05 3.24
N GLU A 118 10.42 13.67 3.60
CA GLU A 118 10.88 12.30 3.40
C GLU A 118 10.09 11.31 4.26
N PHE A 119 9.82 11.66 5.52
CA PHE A 119 9.03 10.87 6.45
C PHE A 119 7.64 10.55 5.89
N VAL A 120 6.89 11.59 5.48
CA VAL A 120 5.55 11.44 4.89
C VAL A 120 5.63 10.67 3.58
N LYS A 121 6.60 11.00 2.70
CA LYS A 121 6.78 10.32 1.41
C LYS A 121 6.98 8.82 1.56
N LYS A 122 7.79 8.37 2.54
CA LYS A 122 8.00 6.94 2.80
C LYS A 122 6.70 6.25 3.20
N ILE A 123 5.93 6.81 4.14
CA ILE A 123 4.68 6.20 4.60
C ILE A 123 3.64 6.19 3.47
N HIS A 124 3.44 7.33 2.81
CA HIS A 124 2.48 7.47 1.73
C HIS A 124 2.79 6.53 0.55
N GLY A 125 4.08 6.30 0.26
CA GLY A 125 4.53 5.33 -0.74
C GLY A 125 4.08 3.91 -0.44
N ILE A 126 4.17 3.47 0.82
CA ILE A 126 3.68 2.15 1.24
C ILE A 126 2.16 2.06 1.06
N GLY A 127 1.41 3.06 1.50
CA GLY A 127 -0.05 3.11 1.33
C GLY A 127 -0.45 2.99 -0.15
N SER A 128 0.21 3.77 -1.00
CA SER A 128 -0.02 3.79 -2.45
C SER A 128 0.27 2.43 -3.09
N ALA A 129 1.39 1.79 -2.74
CA ALA A 129 1.74 0.46 -3.25
C ALA A 129 0.70 -0.62 -2.91
N HIS A 130 0.03 -0.51 -1.76
CA HIS A 130 -1.02 -1.43 -1.35
C HIS A 130 -2.36 -1.19 -2.08
N ALA A 131 -2.53 -0.07 -2.80
CA ALA A 131 -3.74 0.23 -3.56
C ALA A 131 -4.06 -0.80 -4.64
N ILE A 132 -3.03 -1.51 -5.14
CA ILE A 132 -3.19 -2.61 -6.08
C ILE A 132 -4.08 -3.73 -5.52
N LEU A 133 -4.05 -3.96 -4.20
CA LEU A 133 -4.83 -4.99 -3.50
C LEU A 133 -6.32 -4.67 -3.42
N ALA A 134 -6.70 -3.42 -3.66
CA ALA A 134 -8.11 -3.04 -3.70
C ALA A 134 -8.86 -3.76 -4.83
N LYS A 135 -8.16 -3.99 -5.94
CA LYS A 135 -8.67 -4.77 -7.08
C LYS A 135 -8.34 -6.26 -6.85
N GLY A 136 -9.37 -7.11 -6.76
CA GLY A 136 -9.21 -8.57 -6.72
C GLY A 136 -8.98 -9.20 -5.34
N SER A 137 -8.61 -8.42 -4.33
CA SER A 137 -8.53 -8.88 -2.93
C SER A 137 -9.40 -8.08 -1.96
N ASN A 138 -10.18 -7.12 -2.47
CA ASN A 138 -11.10 -6.27 -1.71
C ASN A 138 -10.44 -5.60 -0.51
N PHE A 139 -9.15 -5.28 -0.62
CA PHE A 139 -8.44 -4.51 0.38
C PHE A 139 -9.01 -3.08 0.40
N SER A 140 -9.27 -2.55 1.59
CA SER A 140 -9.98 -1.30 1.78
C SER A 140 -9.46 -0.57 3.01
N SER A 141 -9.83 0.71 3.13
CA SER A 141 -9.28 1.62 4.14
C SER A 141 -9.51 1.17 5.60
N ASP A 142 -10.61 0.46 5.87
CA ASP A 142 -10.94 -0.14 7.17
C ASP A 142 -9.86 -1.10 7.68
N ILE A 143 -9.09 -1.73 6.78
CA ILE A 143 -7.99 -2.61 7.17
C ILE A 143 -6.85 -1.81 7.82
N TRP A 144 -6.58 -0.59 7.34
CA TRP A 144 -5.58 0.29 7.96
C TRP A 144 -6.02 0.76 9.34
N GLU A 145 -7.29 1.11 9.50
CA GLU A 145 -7.85 1.50 10.80
C GLU A 145 -7.73 0.35 11.81
N ARG A 146 -8.09 -0.87 11.38
CA ARG A 146 -7.96 -2.05 12.24
C ARG A 146 -6.51 -2.39 12.57
N LEU A 147 -5.59 -2.24 11.61
CA LEU A 147 -4.15 -2.37 11.87
C LEU A 147 -3.70 -1.34 12.91
N GLY A 148 -4.17 -0.10 12.80
CA GLY A 148 -3.87 0.98 13.73
C GLY A 148 -4.30 0.67 15.16
N GLU A 149 -5.53 0.20 15.35
CA GLU A 149 -6.05 -0.20 16.67
C GLU A 149 -5.20 -1.30 17.31
N ILE A 150 -4.90 -2.37 16.56
CA ILE A 150 -4.12 -3.51 17.05
C ILE A 150 -2.67 -3.08 17.33
N ALA A 151 -2.05 -2.31 16.44
CA ALA A 151 -0.69 -1.80 16.63
C ALA A 151 -0.62 -0.88 17.85
N MET A 152 -1.62 -0.01 18.04
CA MET A 152 -1.75 0.86 19.21
C MET A 152 -1.74 0.04 20.50
N GLU A 153 -2.58 -0.99 20.58
CA GLU A 153 -2.67 -1.86 21.76
C GLU A 153 -1.34 -2.59 22.02
N ARG A 154 -0.78 -3.24 20.99
CA ARG A 154 0.38 -4.11 21.14
C ARG A 154 1.69 -3.35 21.39
N VAL A 155 1.93 -2.27 20.65
CA VAL A 155 3.15 -1.47 20.80
C VAL A 155 3.10 -0.66 22.09
N CYS A 156 1.96 -0.01 22.40
CA CYS A 156 1.88 0.84 23.59
C CYS A 156 1.77 0.05 24.90
N SER A 157 1.51 -1.25 24.86
CA SER A 157 1.57 -2.15 26.02
C SER A 157 2.94 -2.82 26.20
N HIS A 158 3.86 -2.65 25.25
CA HIS A 158 5.18 -3.27 25.32
C HIS A 158 6.04 -2.61 26.39
N GLU A 159 6.75 -3.39 27.20
CA GLU A 159 7.57 -2.89 28.33
C GLU A 159 8.55 -1.78 27.92
N ALA A 160 9.21 -1.93 26.77
CA ALA A 160 10.12 -0.93 26.22
C ALA A 160 9.48 0.46 26.00
N VAL A 161 8.17 0.50 25.72
CA VAL A 161 7.39 1.71 25.44
C VAL A 161 6.73 2.25 26.72
N THR A 162 6.31 1.37 27.62
CA THR A 162 5.65 1.73 28.89
C THR A 162 6.61 2.20 29.97
N LYS A 163 7.93 2.00 29.79
CA LYS A 163 8.99 2.51 30.67
C LYS A 163 8.87 4.00 30.99
N THR A 164 8.43 4.82 30.05
CA THR A 164 8.20 6.24 30.29
C THR A 164 6.88 6.70 29.69
N ARG A 165 6.20 7.62 30.39
CA ARG A 165 4.96 8.24 29.91
C ARG A 165 5.17 8.98 28.58
N GLU A 166 6.35 9.58 28.39
CA GLU A 166 6.70 10.29 27.17
C GLU A 166 6.86 9.34 25.98
N ALA A 167 7.57 8.23 26.13
CA ALA A 167 7.67 7.21 25.08
C ALA A 167 6.28 6.70 24.71
N SER A 168 5.48 6.32 25.72
CA SER A 168 4.12 5.83 25.49
C SER A 168 3.24 6.86 24.76
N ARG A 169 3.32 8.14 25.10
CA ARG A 169 2.55 9.18 24.41
C ARG A 169 3.01 9.35 22.97
N THR A 170 4.33 9.38 22.76
CA THR A 170 4.90 9.63 21.44
C THR A 170 4.66 8.48 20.48
N TRP A 171 4.70 7.23 20.95
CA TRP A 171 4.31 6.06 20.14
C TRP A 171 2.85 6.11 19.69
N ARG A 172 1.92 6.56 20.55
CA ARG A 172 0.52 6.75 20.14
C ARG A 172 0.40 7.78 19.01
N THR A 173 1.10 8.90 19.14
CA THR A 173 1.14 9.93 18.10
C THR A 173 1.74 9.38 16.80
N LEU A 174 2.88 8.68 16.89
CA LEU A 174 3.54 8.09 15.72
C LEU A 174 2.64 7.09 14.99
N ILE A 175 2.00 6.17 15.72
CA ILE A 175 1.10 5.16 15.12
C ILE A 175 -0.07 5.86 14.43
N ALA A 176 -0.67 6.86 15.06
CA ALA A 176 -1.80 7.55 14.47
C ALA A 176 -1.42 8.30 13.17
N ILE A 177 -0.27 8.99 13.16
CA ILE A 177 0.28 9.62 11.94
C ILE A 177 0.54 8.56 10.87
N LEU A 178 1.18 7.44 11.23
CA LEU A 178 1.53 6.37 10.31
C LEU A 178 0.27 5.80 9.64
N ILE A 179 -0.81 5.58 10.38
CA ILE A 179 -2.06 5.03 9.83
C ILE A 179 -2.77 6.06 8.94
N ASP A 180 -2.80 7.33 9.35
CA ASP A 180 -3.41 8.39 8.55
C ASP A 180 -2.68 8.59 7.20
N GLU A 181 -1.34 8.60 7.21
CA GLU A 181 -0.55 8.74 5.98
C GLU A 181 -0.59 7.50 5.08
N LEU A 182 -0.64 6.28 5.67
CA LEU A 182 -0.85 5.04 4.90
C LEU A 182 -2.20 5.07 4.19
N ARG A 183 -3.26 5.47 4.90
CA ARG A 183 -4.60 5.62 4.31
C ARG A 183 -4.60 6.71 3.24
N GLY A 184 -3.97 7.85 3.51
CA GLY A 184 -3.81 8.95 2.56
C GLY A 184 -3.19 8.49 1.25
N GLY A 185 -2.09 7.74 1.33
CA GLY A 185 -1.42 7.14 0.18
C GLY A 185 -2.29 6.17 -0.59
N PHE A 186 -2.89 5.23 0.13
CA PHE A 186 -3.77 4.23 -0.44
C PHE A 186 -4.93 4.86 -1.22
N GLU A 187 -5.67 5.77 -0.59
CA GLU A 187 -6.80 6.42 -1.23
C GLU A 187 -6.40 7.38 -2.35
N GLY A 188 -5.27 8.07 -2.19
CA GLY A 188 -4.69 8.94 -3.21
C GLY A 188 -4.48 8.18 -4.50
N GLU A 189 -3.84 7.01 -4.42
CA GLU A 189 -3.59 6.13 -5.56
C GLU A 189 -4.90 5.57 -6.16
N LEU A 190 -5.87 5.17 -5.34
CA LEU A 190 -7.19 4.74 -5.85
C LEU A 190 -7.91 5.85 -6.61
N ARG A 191 -7.81 7.09 -6.15
CA ARG A 191 -8.39 8.25 -6.85
C ARG A 191 -7.70 8.51 -8.18
N GLN A 192 -6.37 8.36 -8.26
CA GLN A 192 -5.62 8.51 -9.50
C GLN A 192 -6.01 7.42 -10.52
N HIS A 193 -6.02 6.15 -10.11
CA HIS A 193 -6.45 5.04 -10.97
C HIS A 193 -7.87 5.19 -11.53
N ARG A 194 -8.80 5.77 -10.76
CA ARG A 194 -10.16 6.08 -11.24
C ARG A 194 -10.14 7.17 -12.31
N LYS A 195 -9.39 8.26 -12.08
CA LYS A 195 -9.29 9.38 -13.03
C LYS A 195 -8.65 8.96 -14.36
N SER A 196 -7.58 8.16 -14.32
CA SER A 196 -6.96 7.63 -15.53
C SER A 196 -7.94 6.74 -16.30
N SER A 197 -8.64 5.83 -15.60
CA SER A 197 -9.64 4.96 -16.23
C SER A 197 -10.81 5.74 -16.86
N SER A 198 -11.24 6.87 -16.26
CA SER A 198 -12.26 7.74 -16.86
C SER A 198 -11.74 8.55 -18.04
N THR A 199 -10.46 8.93 -18.03
CA THR A 199 -9.82 9.62 -19.16
C THR A 199 -9.64 8.68 -20.34
N ASP A 200 -9.23 7.43 -20.09
CA ASP A 200 -9.16 6.37 -21.11
C ASP A 200 -10.54 6.09 -21.72
N GLN A 201 -11.63 6.14 -20.94
CA GLN A 201 -12.99 5.99 -21.46
C GLN A 201 -13.42 7.19 -22.32
N ILE A 202 -12.96 8.41 -22.02
CA ILE A 202 -13.23 9.60 -22.83
C ILE A 202 -12.40 9.60 -24.12
N GLU A 203 -11.15 9.12 -24.08
CA GLU A 203 -10.31 8.99 -25.29
C GLU A 203 -10.82 7.88 -26.20
N VAL A 204 -11.29 6.75 -25.66
CA VAL A 204 -11.97 5.70 -26.45
C VAL A 204 -13.29 6.22 -27.03
N ALA A 205 -14.07 7.01 -26.27
CA ALA A 205 -15.28 7.65 -26.78
C ALA A 205 -15.02 8.73 -27.85
N LYS A 206 -13.80 9.29 -27.92
CA LYS A 206 -13.38 10.22 -28.98
C LYS A 206 -12.85 9.52 -30.23
N ILE A 207 -12.55 8.22 -30.14
CA ILE A 207 -12.18 7.38 -31.30
C ILE A 207 -13.43 6.75 -31.93
N ASP A 208 -14.56 6.79 -31.22
CA ASP A 208 -15.87 6.35 -31.71
C ASP A 208 -16.65 7.52 -32.35
N ASP A 209 -16.05 8.18 -33.34
CA ASP A 209 -16.87 8.81 -34.38
C ASP A 209 -17.59 7.64 -35.08
N GLU A 210 -18.79 7.30 -34.60
CA GLU A 210 -19.66 6.25 -35.14
C GLU A 210 -19.77 6.33 -36.67
N GLU A 211 -19.63 7.54 -37.22
CA GLU A 211 -19.64 7.84 -38.65
C GLU A 211 -18.43 7.24 -39.39
N GLU A 212 -17.22 7.27 -38.82
CA GLU A 212 -16.02 6.70 -39.44
C GLU A 212 -16.02 5.17 -39.35
N LEU A 213 -16.49 4.61 -38.23
CA LEU A 213 -16.63 3.16 -38.06
C LEU A 213 -17.70 2.61 -39.00
N HIS A 214 -18.85 3.29 -39.12
CA HIS A 214 -19.93 2.91 -40.02
C HIS A 214 -19.51 3.01 -41.50
N ALA A 215 -18.74 4.05 -41.87
CA ALA A 215 -18.18 4.18 -43.21
C ALA A 215 -17.20 3.05 -43.55
N LYS A 216 -16.31 2.68 -42.62
CA LYS A 216 -15.38 1.54 -42.82
C LYS A 216 -16.10 0.20 -42.96
N LEU A 217 -17.17 -0.02 -42.20
CA LEU A 217 -17.99 -1.23 -42.30
C LEU A 217 -18.78 -1.29 -43.63
N GLN A 218 -19.26 -0.16 -44.12
CA GLN A 218 -19.90 -0.09 -45.45
C GLN A 218 -18.90 -0.36 -46.57
N GLN A 219 -17.69 0.18 -46.48
CA GLN A 219 -16.62 -0.05 -47.46
C GLN A 219 -16.26 -1.54 -47.56
N LEU A 220 -16.03 -2.19 -46.41
CA LEU A 220 -15.74 -3.63 -46.34
C LEU A 220 -16.86 -4.50 -46.95
N ARG A 221 -18.13 -4.09 -46.79
CA ARG A 221 -19.27 -4.80 -47.38
C ARG A 221 -19.30 -4.67 -48.91
N MET A 222 -18.94 -3.51 -49.45
CA MET A 222 -18.85 -3.29 -50.90
C MET A 222 -17.70 -4.09 -51.52
N ASP A 223 -16.54 -4.11 -50.86
CA ASP A 223 -15.36 -4.85 -51.32
C ASP A 223 -15.60 -6.37 -51.31
N TYR A 224 -16.30 -6.88 -50.30
CA TYR A 224 -16.70 -8.30 -50.23
C TYR A 224 -17.62 -8.69 -51.39
N ASN A 225 -18.63 -7.86 -51.69
CA ASN A 225 -19.56 -8.09 -52.79
C ASN A 225 -18.91 -7.98 -54.18
N GLN A 226 -17.85 -7.19 -54.33
CA GLN A 226 -17.06 -7.14 -55.57
C GLN A 226 -16.15 -8.35 -55.75
N THR A 227 -15.62 -8.89 -54.65
CA THR A 227 -14.65 -10.00 -54.69
C THR A 227 -15.32 -11.35 -54.92
N PHE A 228 -16.58 -11.50 -54.51
CA PHE A 228 -17.38 -12.72 -54.73
C PHE A 228 -18.78 -12.36 -55.21
N PRO A 229 -18.97 -12.09 -56.52
CA PRO A 229 -20.31 -11.97 -57.07
C PRO A 229 -21.01 -13.32 -56.93
N TYR A 230 -22.15 -13.33 -56.22
CA TYR A 230 -23.03 -14.49 -56.17
C TYR A 230 -23.28 -15.00 -57.59
N SER A 231 -22.87 -16.24 -57.85
CA SER A 231 -23.27 -17.02 -59.03
C SER A 231 -24.57 -17.75 -58.74
#